data_AF-A0A0B0Q5Q3-F1
#
_entry.id   AF-A0A0B0Q5Q3-F1
#
_cell.length_a   1.000
_cell.length_b   1.000
_cell.length_c   1.000
_cell.angle_alpha   90.00
_cell.angle_beta   90.00
_cell.angle_gamma   90.00
#
_symmetry.space_group_name_H-M   'P 1'
#
loop_
_entity.id
_entity.type
_entity.pdbx_description
1 polymer ?
#
loop_
_entity_poly.entity_id
_entity_poly.type
_entity_poly.pdbx_seq_one_letter_code
_entity_poly.pdbx_strand_id
1 'polypeptide(L)' 'MVEIDKFKIRELMAKKQIATLQELANSLGISKTQLSNILSDKFIPIKSNVVELAKFFDISPLEIIKEKDIKEK' A
#
# COMPACT_ATOMS: atom_id res chain seq x y z
N MET A 1 2.19 4.47 -15.96
CA MET A 1 2.32 4.96 -14.56
C MET A 1 2.27 3.76 -13.63
N VAL A 2 2.85 3.82 -12.44
CA VAL A 2 2.77 2.74 -11.43
C VAL A 2 1.84 3.13 -10.29
N GLU A 3 1.18 2.16 -9.67
CA GLU A 3 0.33 2.36 -8.49
C GLU A 3 0.53 1.25 -7.46
N ILE A 4 0.07 1.47 -6.23
CA ILE A 4 0.09 0.43 -5.20
C ILE A 4 -1.04 -0.56 -5.47
N ASP A 5 -0.73 -1.85 -5.40
CA ASP A 5 -1.73 -2.91 -5.48
C ASP A 5 -2.50 -3.02 -4.15
N LYS A 6 -3.64 -2.32 -4.09
CA LYS A 6 -4.59 -2.38 -2.97
C LYS A 6 -5.05 -3.81 -2.65
N PHE A 7 -5.18 -4.68 -3.65
CA PHE A 7 -5.60 -6.06 -3.43
C PHE A 7 -4.50 -6.82 -2.71
N LYS A 8 -3.25 -6.64 -3.14
CA LYS A 8 -2.10 -7.23 -2.46
C LYS A 8 -1.97 -6.74 -1.02
N ILE A 9 -2.13 -5.45 -0.78
CA ILE A 9 -2.11 -4.90 0.60
C ILE A 9 -3.19 -5.54 1.47
N ARG A 10 -4.42 -5.73 0.96
CA ARG A 10 -5.49 -6.41 1.71
C ARG A 10 -5.17 -7.88 2.00
N GLU A 11 -4.57 -8.58 1.04
CA GLU A 11 -4.10 -9.97 1.24
C GLU A 11 -3.07 -10.04 2.37
N LEU A 12 -2.10 -9.11 2.37
CA LEU A 12 -1.05 -9.04 3.38
C LEU A 12 -1.58 -8.63 4.76
N MET A 13 -2.55 -7.72 4.81
CA MET A 13 -3.27 -7.37 6.03
C MET A 13 -3.96 -8.61 6.63
N ALA A 14 -4.65 -9.39 5.81
CA ALA A 14 -5.31 -10.62 6.26
C ALA A 14 -4.30 -11.64 6.82
N LYS A 15 -3.13 -11.81 6.17
CA LYS A 15 -2.05 -12.68 6.66
C LYS A 15 -1.50 -12.26 8.03
N LYS A 16 -1.45 -10.96 8.31
CA LYS A 16 -0.99 -10.41 9.59
C LYS A 16 -2.12 -10.16 10.61
N GLN A 17 -3.34 -10.65 10.34
CA GLN A 17 -4.52 -10.46 11.19
C GLN A 17 -4.88 -8.97 11.44
N ILE A 18 -4.60 -8.11 10.46
CA ILE A 18 -4.96 -6.69 10.49
C ILE A 18 -6.33 -6.54 9.85
N ALA A 19 -7.33 -6.20 10.65
CA ALA A 19 -8.71 -6.14 10.20
C ALA A 19 -9.04 -4.79 9.55
N THR A 20 -8.37 -3.72 9.98
CA THR A 20 -8.72 -2.35 9.57
C THR A 20 -7.54 -1.55 9.03
N LEU A 21 -7.84 -0.60 8.14
CA LEU A 21 -6.84 0.39 7.71
C LEU A 21 -6.36 1.26 8.87
N GLN A 22 -7.17 1.44 9.92
CA GLN A 22 -6.74 2.17 11.10
C GLN A 22 -5.64 1.41 11.85
N GLU A 23 -5.80 0.10 12.02
CA GLU A 23 -4.77 -0.75 12.61
C GLU A 23 -3.48 -0.74 11.80
N LEU A 24 -3.58 -0.89 10.47
CA LEU A 24 -2.40 -0.80 9.59
C LEU A 24 -1.70 0.55 9.73
N ALA A 25 -2.47 1.65 9.73
CA ALA A 25 -1.91 2.99 9.88
C ALA A 25 -1.21 3.15 11.24
N ASN A 26 -1.82 2.66 12.32
CA ASN A 26 -1.24 2.66 13.66
C ASN A 26 0.07 1.85 13.71
N SER A 27 0.10 0.67 13.08
CA SER A 27 1.31 -0.16 13.02
C SER A 27 2.45 0.46 12.21
N LEU A 28 2.11 1.31 11.23
CA LEU A 28 3.07 2.08 10.44
C LEU A 28 3.44 3.43 11.08
N GLY A 29 2.82 3.81 12.20
CA GLY A 29 3.05 5.10 12.85
C GLY A 29 2.52 6.31 12.06
N ILE A 30 1.56 6.09 11.15
CA ILE A 30 0.95 7.13 10.32
C ILE A 30 -0.55 7.28 10.61
N SER A 31 -1.14 8.37 10.14
CA SER A 31 -2.59 8.54 10.20
C SER A 31 -3.33 7.69 9.16
N LYS A 32 -4.58 7.32 9.46
CA LYS A 32 -5.46 6.65 8.50
C LYS A 32 -5.63 7.45 7.20
N THR A 33 -5.65 8.78 7.28
CA THR A 33 -5.73 9.66 6.11
C THR A 33 -4.48 9.55 5.24
N GLN A 34 -3.29 9.53 5.84
CA GLN A 34 -2.04 9.29 5.10
C GLN A 34 -2.04 7.93 4.43
N LEU A 35 -2.45 6.87 5.14
CA LEU A 35 -2.55 5.53 4.54
C LEU A 35 -3.57 5.48 3.40
N SER A 36 -4.72 6.13 3.56
CA SER A 36 -5.77 6.19 2.54
C SER A 36 -5.28 6.93 1.29
N ASN A 37 -4.48 7.98 1.47
CA ASN A 37 -3.82 8.68 0.38
C ASN A 37 -2.78 7.79 -0.30
N ILE A 38 -1.91 7.10 0.45
CA ILE A 38 -0.90 6.17 -0.10
C ILE A 38 -1.55 5.08 -0.96
N LEU A 39 -2.66 4.55 -0.48
CA LEU A 39 -3.42 3.53 -1.20
C LEU A 39 -4.26 4.11 -2.33
N SER A 40 -4.40 5.43 -2.49
CA SER A 40 -5.28 6.00 -3.51
C SER A 40 -4.70 5.80 -4.92
N ASP A 41 -5.58 5.70 -5.93
CA ASP A 41 -5.15 5.56 -7.32
C ASP A 41 -4.48 6.85 -7.84
N LYS A 42 -4.58 7.96 -7.09
CA LYS A 42 -3.91 9.24 -7.45
C LYS A 42 -2.51 9.34 -6.85
N PHE A 43 -2.14 8.43 -5.96
CA PHE A 43 -0.84 8.46 -5.32
C PHE A 43 0.24 7.95 -6.26
N ILE A 44 1.28 8.77 -6.42
CA ILE A 44 2.50 8.35 -7.07
C ILE A 44 3.31 7.60 -6.01
N PRO A 45 3.63 6.30 -6.19
CA PRO A 45 4.36 5.53 -5.20
C PRO A 45 5.71 6.19 -4.88
N ILE A 46 5.79 6.90 -3.75
CA ILE A 46 7.04 7.49 -3.27
C ILE A 46 7.87 6.38 -2.65
N LYS A 47 9.17 6.33 -2.99
CA LYS A 47 10.11 5.31 -2.55
C LYS A 47 10.04 5.03 -1.04
N SER A 48 9.94 6.05 -0.20
CA SER A 48 9.88 5.88 1.26
C SER A 48 8.65 5.08 1.72
N ASN A 49 7.46 5.47 1.27
CA ASN A 49 6.20 4.89 1.74
C ASN A 49 6.04 3.44 1.27
N VAL A 50 6.43 3.16 0.02
CA VAL A 50 6.42 1.79 -0.52
C VAL A 50 7.42 0.92 0.24
N VAL A 51 8.63 1.42 0.50
CA VAL A 51 9.65 0.67 1.23
C VAL A 51 9.21 0.38 2.67
N GLU A 52 8.56 1.32 3.34
CA GLU A 52 8.04 1.11 4.70
C GLU A 52 6.90 0.09 4.73
N LEU A 53 5.94 0.18 3.81
CA LEU A 53 4.88 -0.82 3.67
C LEU A 53 5.43 -2.21 3.38
N ALA A 54 6.37 -2.31 2.45
CA ALA A 54 7.01 -3.57 2.09
C ALA A 54 7.82 -4.16 3.25
N LYS A 55 8.58 -3.33 3.97
CA LYS A 55 9.29 -3.73 5.19
C LYS A 55 8.34 -4.21 6.28
N PHE A 56 7.23 -3.52 6.49
CA PHE A 56 6.22 -3.92 7.46
C PHE A 56 5.65 -5.31 7.13
N PHE A 57 5.41 -5.56 5.85
CA PHE A 57 4.92 -6.84 5.35
C PHE A 57 5.99 -7.91 5.13
N ASP A 58 7.26 -7.59 5.32
CA ASP A 58 8.43 -8.45 5.09
C ASP A 58 8.48 -9.02 3.66
N ILE A 59 8.25 -8.14 2.68
CA ILE A 59 8.21 -8.47 1.25
C ILE A 59 8.99 -7.43 0.43
N SER A 60 9.15 -7.69 -0.87
CA SER A 60 9.78 -6.73 -1.77
C SER A 60 8.85 -5.55 -2.09
N PRO A 61 9.35 -4.30 -2.15
CA PRO A 61 8.60 -3.14 -2.62
C PRO A 61 7.97 -3.32 -4.00
N LEU A 62 8.58 -4.15 -4.85
CA LEU A 62 8.07 -4.45 -6.19
C LEU A 62 6.83 -5.34 -6.17
N GLU A 63 6.60 -6.10 -5.10
CA GLU A 63 5.43 -6.99 -5.00
C GLU A 63 4.13 -6.25 -4.67
N ILE A 64 4.24 -5.04 -4.10
CA ILE A 64 3.08 -4.19 -3.78
C ILE A 64 2.87 -3.07 -4.79
N ILE A 65 3.73 -2.97 -5.81
CA ILE A 65 3.58 -2.04 -6.92
C ILE A 65 3.05 -2.83 -8.11
N LYS A 66 2.06 -2.27 -8.80
CA LYS A 66 1.61 -2.78 -10.10
C LYS A 66 1.65 -1.67 -11.14
N GLU A 67 1.71 -2.07 -12.40
CA GLU A 67 1.51 -1.14 -13.50
C GLU A 67 0.05 -0.67 -13.50
N LYS A 68 -0.16 0.64 -13.64
CA LYS A 68 -1.48 1.13 -13.98
C LYS A 68 -1.77 0.69 -15.40
N ASP A 69 -2.85 -0.06 -15.57
CA ASP A 69 -3.54 -0.14 -16.85
C ASP A 69 -3.92 1.27 -17.26
N ILE A 70 -3.13 1.86 -18.16
CA ILE A 70 -3.58 3.03 -18.91
C ILE A 70 -4.60 2.46 -19.89
N LYS A 71 -5.86 2.35 -19.45
CA LYS A 71 -6.95 2.25 -20.42
C LYS A 71 -6.97 3.57 -21.16
N GLU A 72 -6.29 3.63 -22.30
CA GLU A 72 -6.50 4.64 -23.31
C GLU A 72 -8.02 4.67 -23.58
N LYS A 73 -8.64 5.80 -23.24
CA LYS A 73 -9.99 6.15 -23.63
C LYS A 73 -9.95 7.51 -24.27
#